data_AF-A0A6B9YAK5-F1
#
_entry.id   AF-A0A6B9YAK5-F1
#
_cell.length_a   1.000
_cell.length_b   1.000
_cell.length_c   1.000
_cell.angle_alpha   90.00
_cell.angle_beta   90.00
_cell.angle_gamma   90.00
#
_symmetry.space_group_name_H-M   'P 1'
#
loop_
_entity.id
_entity.type
_entity.pdbx_description
1 polymer ?
#
loop_
_entity_poly.entity_id
_entity_poly.type
_entity_poly.pdbx_seq_one_letter_code
_entity_poly.pdbx_strand_id
1 'polypeptide(L)' 'MRLKDLIVEYHNEKKEWPESPNSLLDFCQYKYNKGEIPATAYRNLFFQLHKEGATSAH' A
#
# COMPACT_ATOMS: atom_id res chain seq x y z
N MET A 1 6.71 6.60 5.31
CA MET A 1 5.99 6.66 4.02
C MET A 1 4.53 6.98 4.29
N ARG A 2 3.91 7.90 3.56
CA ARG A 2 2.48 8.24 3.69
C ARG A 2 1.69 7.53 2.58
N LEU A 3 0.39 7.33 2.79
CA LEU A 3 -0.51 6.71 1.79
C LEU A 3 -0.40 7.37 0.40
N LYS A 4 -0.35 8.70 0.34
CA LYS A 4 -0.18 9.44 -0.92
C LYS A 4 1.11 9.10 -1.67
N ASP A 5 2.20 8.82 -0.94
CA ASP A 5 3.48 8.45 -1.55
C ASP A 5 3.35 7.04 -2.15
N LEU A 6 2.62 6.14 -1.48
CA LEU A 6 2.35 4.78 -1.96
C LEU A 6 1.50 4.79 -3.24
N ILE A 7 0.51 5.67 -3.32
CA ILE A 7 -0.32 5.85 -4.52
C ILE A 7 0.53 6.34 -5.69
N VAL A 8 1.40 7.33 -5.46
CA VAL A 8 2.30 7.85 -6.51
C VAL A 8 3.28 6.78 -6.97
N GLU A 9 3.86 6.01 -6.05
CA GLU A 9 4.74 4.89 -6.41
C GLU A 9 4.01 3.78 -7.16
N TYR A 10 2.79 3.43 -6.73
CA TYR A 10 1.94 2.48 -7.44
C TYR A 10 1.72 2.95 -8.88
N HIS A 11 1.36 4.22 -9.06
CA HIS A 11 1.16 4.80 -10.39
C HIS A 11 2.44 4.80 -11.23
N ASN A 12 3.59 5.15 -10.64
CA ASN A 12 4.85 5.17 -11.36
C ASN A 12 5.30 3.76 -11.81
N GLU A 13 5.08 2.74 -10.99
CA GLU A 13 5.49 1.36 -11.29
C GLU A 13 4.49 0.61 -12.18
N LYS A 14 3.20 0.71 -11.88
CA LYS A 14 2.13 -0.01 -12.60
C LYS A 14 1.63 0.78 -13.82
N LYS A 15 1.92 2.09 -13.91
CA LYS A 15 1.32 3.03 -14.87
C LYS A 15 -0.21 3.12 -14.78
N GLU A 16 -0.77 2.67 -13.68
CA GLU A 16 -2.21 2.60 -13.43
C GLU A 16 -2.48 3.17 -12.04
N TRP A 17 -3.69 3.71 -11.84
CA TRP A 17 -4.11 4.14 -10.51
C TRP A 17 -4.66 2.93 -9.74
N PRO A 18 -4.43 2.85 -8.42
CA PRO A 18 -5.02 1.80 -7.62
C PRO A 18 -6.55 1.90 -7.69
N GLU A 19 -7.20 0.84 -8.17
CA GLU A 19 -8.66 0.80 -8.32
C GLU A 19 -9.37 0.64 -6.98
N SER A 20 -8.66 0.13 -5.97
CA SER A 20 -9.19 -0.07 -4.62
C SER A 20 -8.11 0.08 -3.55
N PRO A 21 -8.51 0.34 -2.29
CA PRO A 21 -7.61 0.26 -1.14
C PRO A 21 -6.92 -1.12 -1.02
N ASN A 22 -7.54 -2.19 -1.52
CA ASN A 22 -6.95 -3.52 -1.54
C ASN A 22 -5.77 -3.60 -2.51
N SER A 23 -5.87 -2.98 -3.70
CA SER A 23 -4.75 -2.90 -4.65
C SER A 23 -3.53 -2.17 -4.05
N LEU A 24 -3.77 -1.15 -3.23
CA LEU A 24 -2.71 -0.48 -2.47
C LEU A 24 -2.14 -1.36 -1.36
N LEU A 25 -3.00 -2.15 -0.69
CA LEU A 25 -2.59 -3.07 0.36
C LEU A 25 -1.66 -4.17 -0.19
N ASP A 26 -2.03 -4.77 -1.32
CA ASP A 26 -1.24 -5.78 -2.02
C ASP A 26 0.12 -5.22 -2.44
N PHE A 27 0.13 -4.00 -2.99
CA PHE A 27 1.37 -3.33 -3.37
C PHE A 27 2.25 -2.97 -2.17
N CYS A 28 1.64 -2.51 -1.07
CA CYS A 28 2.33 -2.26 0.18
C CYS A 28 2.96 -3.54 0.74
N GLN A 29 2.24 -4.66 0.72
CA GLN A 29 2.77 -5.97 1.13
C GLN A 29 3.92 -6.42 0.24
N TYR A 30 3.78 -6.26 -1.07
CA TYR A 30 4.85 -6.57 -2.04
C TYR A 30 6.15 -5.82 -1.73
N LYS A 31 6.06 -4.50 -1.51
CA LYS A 31 7.23 -3.68 -1.15
C LYS A 31 7.83 -4.08 0.20
N TYR A 32 7.00 -4.44 1.17
CA TYR A 32 7.46 -4.91 2.47
C TYR A 32 8.22 -6.24 2.36
N ASN A 33 7.68 -7.19 1.59
CA ASN A 33 8.32 -8.49 1.36
C ASN A 33 9.64 -8.37 0.59
N LYS A 34 9.78 -7.34 -0.27
CA LYS A 34 11.06 -7.00 -0.92
C LYS A 34 12.06 -6.30 -0.01
N GLY A 35 11.65 -5.84 1.18
CA GLY A 35 12.48 -5.01 2.05
C GLY A 35 12.63 -3.56 1.59
N GLU A 36 11.81 -3.11 0.64
CA GLU A 36 11.80 -1.72 0.14
C GLU A 36 11.14 -0.76 1.13
N ILE A 37 10.25 -1.27 1.98
CA ILE A 37 9.66 -0.51 3.09
C ILE A 37 9.91 -1.19 4.43
N PRO A 38 10.21 -0.42 5.50
CA PRO A 38 10.38 -0.97 6.83
C PRO A 38 9.02 -1.38 7.44
N ALA A 39 9.04 -2.32 8.38
CA ALA A 39 7.85 -2.82 9.07
C ALA A 39 7.01 -1.71 9.73
N THR A 40 7.64 -0.65 10.23
CA THR A 40 6.97 0.52 10.80
C THR A 40 6.17 1.31 9.76
N ALA A 41 6.71 1.48 8.55
CA ALA A 41 6.01 2.12 7.45
C ALA A 41 4.86 1.25 6.95
N TYR A 42 5.10 -0.06 6.80
CA TYR A 42 4.09 -1.04 6.42
C TYR A 42 2.90 -1.02 7.39
N ARG A 43 3.14 -1.08 8.70
CA ARG A 43 2.08 -1.09 9.71
C ARG A 43 1.24 0.20 9.71
N ASN A 44 1.88 1.34 9.51
CA ASN A 44 1.17 2.62 9.39
C ASN A 44 0.29 2.68 8.14
N LEU A 45 0.81 2.23 6.99
CA LEU A 45 0.07 2.16 5.74
C LEU A 45 -1.09 1.17 5.83
N PHE A 46 -0.86 0.00 6.41
CA PHE A 46 -1.89 -1.02 6.67
C PHE A 46 -3.05 -0.43 7.49
N PHE A 47 -2.75 0.27 8.58
CA PHE A 47 -3.78 0.86 9.44
C PHE A 47 -4.55 1.98 8.72
N GLN A 48 -3.87 2.78 7.88
CA GLN A 48 -4.51 3.81 7.07
C GLN A 48 -5.43 3.20 6.00
N LEU A 49 -4.96 2.19 5.28
CA LEU A 49 -5.72 1.48 4.26
C LEU A 49 -6.94 0.79 4.88
N HIS A 50 -6.76 0.12 6.02
CA HIS A 50 -7.86 -0.49 6.75
C HIS A 50 -8.92 0.54 7.20
N LYS A 51 -8.50 1.75 7.60
CA LYS A 51 -9.42 2.84 7.96
C LYS A 51 -10.19 3.38 6.75
N GLU A 52 -9.59 3.36 5.56
CA GLU A 52 -10.22 3.73 4.28
C GLU A 52 -11.16 2.65 3.74
N GLY A 53 -11.33 1.53 4.45
CA GLY A 53 -12.20 0.42 4.05
C GLY A 53 -11.49 -0.68 3.27
N ALA A 54 -10.15 -0.73 3.29
CA ALA A 54 -9.42 -1.91 2.85
C ALA A 54 -9.72 -3.07 3.79
N THR A 55 -10.66 -3.93 3.39
CA THR A 55 -10.75 -5.26 3.95
C THR A 55 -9.60 -6.05 3.35
N SER A 56 -8.52 -6.18 4.14
CA SER A 56 -7.57 -7.29 3.98
C SER A 56 -8.37 -8.51 3.55
N ALA A 57 -8.08 -9.08 2.38
CA ALA A 57 -8.84 -10.21 1.84
C ALA A 57 -8.62 -11.52 2.63
N HIS A 58 -8.26 -11.42 3.91
CA HIS A 58 -7.95 -12.50 4.83
C HIS A 58 -8.55 -12.22 6.20
#